data_AF-A0A9E1S8J3-F1
#
_entry.id   AF-A0A9E1S8J3-F1
#
_cell.length_a   1.000
_cell.length_b   1.000
_cell.length_c   1.000
_cell.angle_alpha   90.00
_cell.angle_beta   90.00
_cell.angle_gamma   90.00
#
_symmetry.space_group_name_H-M   'P 1'
#
loop_
_entity.id
_entity.type
_entity.pdbx_description
1 polymer ?
#
loop_
_entity_poly.entity_id
_entity_poly.type
_entity_poly.pdbx_seq_one_letter_code
_entity_poly.pdbx_strand_id
1 'polypeptide(L)'
;MKSLSPSTILIVAISFLLCSCIEFEKQELVYSHDTEKDELRVTLKYQGIFGNLEKGQSTQNNSNDIATRNILNQKQITQLESVLNEKRAFFFNNWIFEYSPKSLPDMMKNLMSDDKNGRYGKPEQELIDALMKNVEVQNIGLYNDNKGQLCGAQTLRIQKLSKLFTLANQVIQRQTIAHIPQLREELAKGIGQNPPSEEAIQFLEKKMKEPYSFLKITGNLLTFQFPNIYSDSQSVTKNISDELPKGARASLEDRNVIIQTGSINGMSGKLEKKCFDGYLPNAKNYLKENHKKVFLKSKQVDKKLKKFLMGTR
;
A
#
# COMPACT_ATOMS: atom_id res chain seq x y z
N MET A 1 2.88 17.94 20.82
CA MET A 1 3.65 17.26 19.75
C MET A 1 2.96 15.94 19.46
N LYS A 2 2.65 15.67 18.19
CA LYS A 2 1.75 14.59 17.76
C LYS A 2 2.35 13.22 18.11
N SER A 3 1.51 12.34 18.65
CA SER A 3 1.79 10.94 18.94
C SER A 3 2.35 10.24 17.70
N LEU A 4 3.58 9.73 17.79
CA LEU A 4 4.05 8.69 16.89
C LEU A 4 3.22 7.45 17.19
N SER A 5 2.29 7.14 16.30
CA SER A 5 1.45 5.94 16.40
C SER A 5 2.32 4.68 16.23
N PRO A 6 1.83 3.51 16.68
CA PRO A 6 2.45 2.19 16.44
C PRO A 6 2.75 1.85 14.96
N SER A 7 2.39 2.73 14.04
CA SER A 7 2.61 2.67 12.60
C SER A 7 4.09 2.76 12.18
N THR A 8 5.02 3.12 13.09
CA THR A 8 6.44 3.27 12.73
C THR A 8 7.17 1.93 12.55
N ILE A 9 6.60 0.81 12.98
CA ILE A 9 7.21 -0.54 12.88
C ILE A 9 6.76 -1.30 11.62
N LEU A 10 5.94 -0.69 10.78
CA LEU A 10 5.51 -1.27 9.51
C LEU A 10 5.95 -0.43 8.32
N ILE A 11 7.25 -0.20 8.16
CA ILE A 11 7.77 0.56 7.02
C ILE A 11 9.01 -0.12 6.43
N VAL A 12 8.76 -1.18 5.66
CA VAL A 12 9.48 -1.39 4.40
C VAL A 12 8.47 -1.30 3.25
N ALA A 13 7.74 -0.20 3.25
CA ALA A 13 7.20 0.36 2.03
C ALA A 13 7.68 1.80 2.02
N ILE A 14 8.47 2.14 1.01
CA ILE A 14 8.97 3.50 0.81
C ILE A 14 7.74 4.39 0.67
N SER A 15 7.34 4.97 1.79
CA SER A 15 6.30 5.97 1.87
C SER A 15 6.94 7.25 1.37
N PHE A 16 6.91 7.46 0.06
CA PHE A 16 7.02 8.82 -0.43
C PHE A 16 5.83 9.56 0.16
N LEU A 17 6.10 10.42 1.15
CA LEU A 17 5.20 11.41 1.75
C LEU A 17 4.78 12.44 0.69
N LEU A 18 4.22 11.99 -0.42
CA LEU A 18 3.53 12.85 -1.37
C LEU A 18 2.14 13.03 -0.78
N CYS A 19 1.87 14.19 -0.20
CA CYS A 19 0.51 14.65 0.02
C CYS A 19 -0.26 14.53 -1.30
N SER A 20 -1.00 13.43 -1.46
CA SER A 20 -1.77 13.19 -2.67
C SER A 20 -2.85 14.26 -2.75
N CYS A 21 -2.75 15.11 -3.76
CA CYS A 21 -3.75 16.12 -4.09
C CYS A 21 -4.92 15.51 -4.86
N ILE A 22 -4.72 14.33 -5.46
CA ILE A 22 -5.77 13.45 -5.99
C ILE A 22 -6.12 12.37 -4.95
N GLU A 23 -7.40 12.21 -4.67
CA GLU A 23 -7.98 11.29 -3.69
C GLU A 23 -9.11 10.46 -4.33
N PHE A 24 -9.60 9.45 -3.61
CA PHE A 24 -10.75 8.62 -4.02
C PHE A 24 -11.62 8.24 -2.81
N GLU A 25 -12.94 8.25 -2.96
CA GLU A 25 -13.85 7.99 -1.83
C GLU A 25 -13.78 6.54 -1.32
N LYS A 26 -13.65 5.57 -2.23
CA LYS A 26 -13.61 4.15 -1.87
C LYS A 26 -12.63 3.39 -2.76
N GLN A 27 -12.01 2.36 -2.18
CA GLN A 27 -11.24 1.38 -2.93
C GLN A 27 -11.75 -0.04 -2.68
N GLU A 28 -11.80 -0.82 -3.76
CA GLU A 28 -11.93 -2.28 -3.72
C GLU A 28 -10.64 -2.90 -4.28
N LEU A 29 -10.12 -3.90 -3.55
CA LEU A 29 -9.02 -4.75 -3.98
C LEU A 29 -9.52 -6.19 -3.99
N VAL A 30 -9.29 -6.90 -5.08
CA VAL A 30 -9.55 -8.34 -5.19
C VAL A 30 -8.29 -9.03 -5.69
N TYR A 31 -7.95 -10.18 -5.13
CA TYR A 31 -6.81 -10.95 -5.60
C TYR A 31 -7.10 -12.45 -5.72
N SER A 32 -6.35 -13.10 -6.60
CA SER A 32 -6.31 -14.56 -6.75
C SER A 32 -4.87 -15.02 -6.85
N HIS A 33 -4.52 -16.02 -6.06
CA HIS A 33 -3.22 -16.69 -6.09
C HIS A 33 -3.29 -17.93 -6.97
N ASP A 34 -2.39 -18.02 -7.93
CA ASP A 34 -2.18 -19.14 -8.83
C ASP A 34 -0.90 -19.84 -8.38
N THR A 35 -1.03 -20.91 -7.58
CA THR A 35 0.09 -21.62 -6.96
C THR A 35 0.97 -22.32 -7.99
N GLU A 36 0.38 -22.82 -9.08
CA GLU A 36 1.11 -23.51 -10.16
C GLU A 36 2.03 -22.55 -10.91
N LYS A 37 1.60 -21.31 -11.12
CA LYS A 37 2.39 -20.28 -11.81
C LYS A 37 3.23 -19.41 -10.88
N ASP A 38 3.14 -19.63 -9.56
CA ASP A 38 3.74 -18.77 -8.53
C ASP A 38 3.40 -17.28 -8.77
N GLU A 39 2.11 -17.00 -8.96
CA GLU A 39 1.61 -15.69 -9.39
C GLU A 39 0.45 -15.19 -8.52
N LEU A 40 0.51 -13.93 -8.08
CA LEU A 40 -0.63 -13.21 -7.50
C LEU A 40 -1.21 -12.23 -8.52
N ARG A 41 -2.50 -12.37 -8.82
CA ARG A 41 -3.26 -11.45 -9.66
C ARG A 41 -4.11 -10.56 -8.78
N VAL A 42 -3.94 -9.25 -8.88
CA VAL A 42 -4.67 -8.25 -8.09
C VAL A 42 -5.42 -7.31 -9.04
N THR A 43 -6.66 -6.98 -8.71
CA THR A 43 -7.44 -5.91 -9.34
C THR A 43 -7.69 -4.81 -8.33
N LEU A 44 -7.53 -3.56 -8.76
CA LEU A 44 -7.84 -2.38 -7.97
C LEU A 44 -8.96 -1.60 -8.66
N LYS A 45 -9.98 -1.22 -7.89
CA LYS A 45 -11.00 -0.27 -8.31
C LYS A 45 -11.00 0.91 -7.36
N TYR A 46 -10.87 2.09 -7.95
CA TYR A 46 -10.97 3.38 -7.27
C TYR A 46 -12.31 4.00 -7.64
N GLN A 47 -13.09 4.39 -6.63
CA GLN A 47 -14.42 4.97 -6.80
C GLN A 47 -14.45 6.40 -6.27
N GLY A 48 -15.04 7.31 -7.05
CA GLY A 48 -15.12 8.72 -6.71
C GLY A 48 -13.75 9.38 -6.64
N ILE A 49 -12.99 9.40 -7.74
CA ILE A 49 -11.68 10.06 -7.84
C ILE A 49 -11.87 11.58 -7.99
N PHE A 50 -11.18 12.38 -7.18
CA PHE A 50 -11.28 13.85 -7.20
C PHE A 50 -9.98 14.55 -6.76
N GLY A 51 -9.84 15.83 -7.08
CA GLY A 51 -8.79 16.70 -6.54
C GLY A 51 -9.25 17.38 -5.26
N ASN A 52 -8.53 17.19 -4.15
CA ASN A 52 -8.85 17.74 -2.83
C ASN A 52 -8.60 19.27 -2.77
N LEU A 53 -9.52 20.04 -2.18
CA LEU A 53 -9.44 21.51 -2.08
C LEU A 53 -8.68 22.01 -0.84
N GLU A 54 -8.74 21.30 0.28
CA GLU A 54 -8.05 21.65 1.53
C GLU A 54 -6.52 21.50 1.39
N LYS A 55 -6.08 20.45 0.69
CA LYS A 55 -4.68 20.27 0.29
C LYS A 55 -4.31 21.07 -0.97
N GLY A 56 -5.31 21.65 -1.64
CA GLY A 56 -5.17 22.44 -2.87
C GLY A 56 -4.68 23.87 -2.65
N GLN A 57 -4.91 24.46 -1.47
CA GLN A 57 -4.48 25.82 -1.14
C GLN A 57 -2.97 25.91 -0.86
N SER A 58 -2.36 24.90 -0.23
CA SER A 58 -0.92 24.84 0.05
C SER A 58 -0.07 24.37 -1.15
N THR A 59 -0.68 24.24 -2.33
CA THR A 59 -0.07 23.60 -3.51
C THR A 59 -0.23 24.40 -4.82
N GLN A 60 -0.62 25.67 -4.73
CA GLN A 60 -0.70 26.57 -5.86
C GLN A 60 0.71 26.98 -6.32
N ASN A 61 1.05 26.77 -7.58
CA ASN A 61 2.35 27.23 -8.11
C ASN A 61 2.40 28.78 -8.20
N ASN A 62 1.25 29.43 -8.36
CA ASN A 62 1.09 30.89 -8.36
C ASN A 62 -0.38 31.27 -8.07
N SER A 63 -0.66 32.58 -7.97
CA SER A 63 -1.98 33.13 -7.64
C SER A 63 -3.12 32.75 -8.58
N ASN A 64 -2.81 32.25 -9.78
CA ASN A 64 -3.81 31.87 -10.80
C ASN A 64 -4.03 30.34 -10.85
N ASP A 65 -3.23 29.56 -10.13
CA ASP A 65 -3.27 28.09 -10.10
C ASP A 65 -4.17 27.57 -8.97
N ILE A 66 -5.42 28.03 -8.93
CA ILE A 66 -6.37 27.76 -7.85
C ILE A 66 -7.24 26.54 -8.19
N ALA A 67 -7.14 25.49 -7.38
CA ALA A 67 -8.07 24.36 -7.45
C ALA A 67 -9.48 24.79 -7.02
N THR A 68 -10.48 24.41 -7.79
CA THR A 68 -11.90 24.64 -7.47
C THR A 68 -12.70 23.35 -7.54
N ARG A 69 -13.98 23.41 -7.18
CA ARG A 69 -14.91 22.28 -7.32
C ARG A 69 -14.89 21.67 -8.73
N ASN A 70 -14.63 22.46 -9.77
CA ASN A 70 -14.73 22.04 -11.16
C ASN A 70 -13.39 21.99 -11.91
N ILE A 71 -12.32 22.55 -11.34
CA ILE A 71 -11.03 22.75 -12.02
C ILE A 71 -9.91 22.21 -11.10
N LEU A 72 -9.01 21.42 -11.67
CA LEU A 72 -7.78 20.99 -10.99
C LEU A 72 -6.70 22.06 -11.12
N ASN A 73 -5.86 22.21 -10.09
CA ASN A 73 -4.61 22.97 -10.22
C ASN A 73 -3.53 22.13 -10.93
N GLN A 74 -2.41 22.76 -11.30
CA GLN A 74 -1.37 22.12 -12.09
C GLN A 74 -0.72 20.94 -11.35
N LYS A 75 -0.54 21.03 -10.04
CA LYS A 75 0.01 19.93 -9.24
C LYS A 75 -0.93 18.71 -9.24
N GLN A 76 -2.23 18.93 -9.09
CA GLN A 76 -3.25 17.89 -9.19
C GLN A 76 -3.28 17.27 -10.58
N ILE A 77 -3.17 18.08 -11.63
CA ILE A 77 -3.07 17.61 -13.02
C ILE A 77 -1.86 16.69 -13.18
N THR A 78 -0.66 17.18 -12.83
CA THR A 78 0.58 16.39 -12.93
C THR A 78 0.47 15.07 -12.17
N GLN A 79 -0.11 15.09 -10.97
CA GLN A 79 -0.32 13.87 -10.20
C GLN A 79 -1.29 12.92 -10.92
N LEU A 80 -2.44 13.40 -11.38
CA LEU A 80 -3.43 12.60 -12.09
C LEU A 80 -2.85 11.98 -13.37
N GLU A 81 -2.14 12.78 -14.17
CA GLU A 81 -1.48 12.32 -15.40
C GLU A 81 -0.37 11.31 -15.11
N SER A 82 0.36 11.46 -14.01
CA SER A 82 1.38 10.46 -13.63
C SER A 82 0.76 9.08 -13.39
N VAL A 83 -0.46 8.99 -12.84
CA VAL A 83 -1.14 7.69 -12.69
C VAL A 83 -1.45 7.06 -14.05
N LEU A 84 -1.89 7.87 -15.00
CA LEU A 84 -2.22 7.42 -16.36
C LEU A 84 -0.96 6.98 -17.13
N ASN A 85 0.13 7.74 -17.00
CA ASN A 85 1.34 7.57 -17.82
C ASN A 85 2.38 6.63 -17.20
N GLU A 86 2.43 6.56 -15.87
CA GLU A 86 3.48 5.85 -15.14
C GLU A 86 3.00 4.57 -14.47
N LYS A 87 1.69 4.27 -14.58
CA LYS A 87 1.08 3.04 -14.06
C LYS A 87 1.33 2.86 -12.56
N ARG A 88 1.26 3.97 -11.81
CA ARG A 88 1.35 4.00 -10.35
C ARG A 88 0.10 3.35 -9.76
N ALA A 89 0.26 2.47 -8.79
CA ALA A 89 -0.84 1.86 -8.05
C ALA A 89 -0.84 2.36 -6.61
N PHE A 90 -2.02 2.78 -6.14
CA PHE A 90 -2.22 3.27 -4.77
C PHE A 90 -3.09 2.28 -3.98
N PHE A 91 -2.82 2.13 -2.69
CA PHE A 91 -3.57 1.20 -1.82
C PHE A 91 -4.09 1.92 -0.57
N PHE A 92 -5.42 2.07 -0.53
CA PHE A 92 -6.24 2.63 0.54
C PHE A 92 -5.86 4.07 0.95
N ASN A 93 -6.57 4.65 1.92
CA ASN A 93 -6.28 6.00 2.44
C ASN A 93 -5.03 6.06 3.32
N ASN A 94 -4.51 4.91 3.73
CA ASN A 94 -3.23 4.82 4.42
C ASN A 94 -2.12 4.77 3.36
N TRP A 95 -1.71 5.98 2.97
CA TRP A 95 -0.53 6.50 2.26
C TRP A 95 0.84 5.79 2.42
N ILE A 96 0.86 4.54 2.87
CA ILE A 96 2.07 3.75 3.12
C ILE A 96 2.44 2.88 1.89
N PHE A 97 1.51 2.64 0.96
CA PHE A 97 1.76 1.75 -0.17
C PHE A 97 1.37 2.41 -1.49
N GLU A 98 2.36 3.01 -2.12
CA GLU A 98 2.36 3.30 -3.54
C GLU A 98 3.34 2.35 -4.23
N TYR A 99 2.89 1.70 -5.29
CA TYR A 99 3.80 1.01 -6.19
C TYR A 99 3.98 1.82 -7.46
N SER A 100 5.19 2.39 -7.63
CA SER A 100 5.59 3.11 -8.83
C SER A 100 6.80 2.41 -9.46
N PRO A 101 6.62 1.63 -10.54
CA PRO A 101 7.73 0.95 -11.22
C PRO A 101 8.85 1.90 -11.61
N LYS A 102 8.50 3.13 -12.03
CA LYS A 102 9.47 4.14 -12.47
C LYS A 102 10.29 4.74 -11.33
N SER A 103 9.78 4.69 -10.10
CA SER A 103 10.51 5.20 -8.93
C SER A 103 11.53 4.21 -8.36
N LEU A 104 11.42 2.92 -8.70
CA LEU A 104 12.27 1.86 -8.15
C LEU A 104 13.76 2.02 -8.48
N PRO A 105 14.17 2.41 -9.72
CA PRO A 105 15.58 2.66 -10.01
C PRO A 105 16.19 3.80 -9.19
N ASP A 106 15.48 4.92 -9.05
CA ASP A 106 15.93 6.07 -8.27
C ASP A 106 16.00 5.72 -6.78
N MET A 107 15.00 4.99 -6.28
CA MET A 107 15.00 4.44 -4.93
C MET A 107 16.21 3.53 -4.72
N MET A 108 16.50 2.61 -5.63
CA MET A 108 17.69 1.75 -5.56
C MET A 108 18.97 2.59 -5.51
N LYS A 109 19.08 3.61 -6.36
CA LYS A 109 20.25 4.51 -6.38
C LYS A 109 20.41 5.25 -5.05
N ASN A 110 19.34 5.88 -4.55
CA ASN A 110 19.38 6.70 -3.34
C ASN A 110 19.64 5.86 -2.07
N LEU A 111 19.01 4.68 -1.98
CA LEU A 111 19.25 3.75 -0.86
C LEU A 111 20.72 3.31 -0.78
N MET A 112 21.39 3.19 -1.93
CA MET A 112 22.79 2.76 -1.99
C MET A 112 23.78 3.92 -1.85
N SER A 113 23.40 5.15 -2.23
CA SER A 113 24.28 6.32 -2.09
C SER A 113 24.28 6.91 -0.67
N ASP A 114 23.16 6.83 0.03
CA ASP A 114 22.94 7.57 1.28
C ASP A 114 23.18 6.73 2.54
N ASP A 115 23.53 5.46 2.39
CA ASP A 115 23.69 4.54 3.52
C ASP A 115 25.05 4.67 4.22
N LYS A 116 25.22 5.75 4.97
CA LYS A 116 26.41 5.99 5.79
C LYS A 116 26.56 4.99 6.96
N ASN A 117 25.51 4.24 7.30
CA ASN A 117 25.43 3.41 8.51
C ASN A 117 25.24 1.91 8.22
N GLY A 118 25.27 1.47 6.96
CA GLY A 118 25.06 0.06 6.58
C GLY A 118 23.63 -0.46 6.82
N ARG A 119 22.64 0.44 6.91
CA ARG A 119 21.22 0.10 7.12
C ARG A 119 20.61 -0.66 5.94
N TYR A 120 21.11 -0.45 4.74
CA TYR A 120 20.65 -1.09 3.52
C TYR A 120 21.75 -1.96 2.92
N GLY A 121 21.38 -3.08 2.31
CA GLY A 121 22.37 -4.01 1.76
C GLY A 121 21.86 -4.78 0.56
N LYS A 122 22.56 -5.87 0.28
CA LYS A 122 22.25 -6.79 -0.81
C LYS A 122 20.78 -7.29 -0.78
N PRO A 123 20.17 -7.64 0.37
CA PRO A 123 18.77 -8.07 0.40
C PRO A 123 17.79 -7.02 -0.14
N GLU A 124 17.98 -5.74 0.19
CA GLU A 124 17.15 -4.64 -0.31
C GLU A 124 17.34 -4.42 -1.81
N GLN A 125 18.58 -4.49 -2.31
CA GLN A 125 18.85 -4.43 -3.75
C GLN A 125 18.13 -5.56 -4.50
N GLU A 126 18.27 -6.79 -4.00
CA GLU A 126 17.66 -7.98 -4.62
C GLU A 126 16.13 -7.92 -4.58
N LEU A 127 15.55 -7.39 -3.50
CA LEU A 127 14.10 -7.17 -3.42
C LEU A 127 13.65 -6.13 -4.45
N ILE A 128 14.31 -4.98 -4.54
CA ILE A 128 13.93 -3.91 -5.49
C ILE A 128 14.08 -4.39 -6.94
N ASP A 129 15.18 -5.09 -7.26
CA ASP A 129 15.39 -5.72 -8.56
C ASP A 129 14.30 -6.76 -8.88
N ALA A 130 13.93 -7.59 -7.91
CA ALA A 130 12.86 -8.56 -8.08
C ALA A 130 11.49 -7.89 -8.28
N LEU A 131 11.20 -6.78 -7.58
CA LEU A 131 9.97 -6.01 -7.77
C LEU A 131 9.89 -5.44 -9.19
N MET A 132 10.97 -4.81 -9.69
CA MET A 132 11.05 -4.28 -11.06
C MET A 132 10.82 -5.36 -12.12
N LYS A 133 11.37 -6.56 -11.91
CA LYS A 133 11.31 -7.65 -12.89
C LYS A 133 9.99 -8.42 -12.89
N ASN A 134 9.33 -8.52 -11.74
CA ASN A 134 8.24 -9.48 -11.56
C ASN A 134 6.90 -8.85 -11.20
N VAL A 135 6.80 -7.53 -11.07
CA VAL A 135 5.54 -6.83 -10.82
C VAL A 135 5.16 -5.92 -11.99
N GLU A 136 4.05 -6.26 -12.64
CA GLU A 136 3.48 -5.50 -13.75
C GLU A 136 2.17 -4.83 -13.32
N VAL A 137 2.05 -3.52 -13.57
CA VAL A 137 0.80 -2.77 -13.42
C VAL A 137 0.22 -2.43 -14.80
N GLN A 138 -1.09 -2.59 -14.97
CA GLN A 138 -1.80 -2.12 -16.17
C GLN A 138 -3.01 -1.27 -15.80
N ASN A 139 -3.16 -0.14 -16.49
CA ASN A 139 -4.35 0.70 -16.44
C ASN A 139 -5.44 0.07 -17.31
N ILE A 140 -6.55 -0.34 -16.71
CA ILE A 140 -7.67 -0.97 -17.43
C ILE A 140 -8.56 0.07 -18.09
N GLY A 141 -8.79 1.18 -17.41
CA GLY A 141 -9.53 2.33 -17.92
C GLY A 141 -10.22 3.12 -16.83
N LEU A 142 -10.75 4.28 -17.24
CA LEU A 142 -11.59 5.14 -16.41
C LEU A 142 -13.06 4.88 -16.78
N TYR A 143 -13.96 5.07 -15.83
CA TYR A 143 -15.40 4.90 -16.06
C TYR A 143 -16.19 5.79 -15.11
N ASN A 144 -17.50 5.94 -15.36
CA ASN A 144 -18.40 6.53 -14.38
C ASN A 144 -19.18 5.41 -13.69
N ASP A 145 -19.36 5.54 -12.38
CA ASP A 145 -20.30 4.67 -11.65
C ASP A 145 -21.76 5.09 -11.88
N ASN A 146 -22.68 4.41 -11.18
CA ASN A 146 -24.12 4.67 -11.28
C ASN A 146 -24.52 6.05 -10.75
N LYS A 147 -23.70 6.69 -9.92
CA LYS A 147 -23.89 8.08 -9.44
C LYS A 147 -23.24 9.10 -10.37
N GLY A 148 -22.62 8.65 -11.46
CA GLY A 148 -21.89 9.49 -12.38
C GLY A 148 -20.53 9.96 -11.83
N GLN A 149 -20.00 9.35 -10.77
CA GLN A 149 -18.69 9.70 -10.20
C GLN A 149 -17.57 9.08 -11.02
N LEU A 150 -16.45 9.80 -11.16
CA LEU A 150 -15.26 9.27 -11.83
C LEU A 150 -14.69 8.09 -11.05
N CYS A 151 -14.43 7.00 -11.76
CA CYS A 151 -13.81 5.79 -11.23
C CYS A 151 -12.64 5.37 -12.12
N GLY A 152 -11.72 4.58 -11.54
CA GLY A 152 -10.57 4.02 -12.24
C GLY A 152 -10.36 2.56 -11.88
N ALA A 153 -9.76 1.81 -12.80
CA ALA A 153 -9.42 0.42 -12.57
C ALA A 153 -8.02 0.08 -13.06
N GLN A 154 -7.32 -0.73 -12.27
CA GLN A 154 -5.99 -1.25 -12.56
C GLN A 154 -5.90 -2.73 -12.27
N THR A 155 -4.92 -3.38 -12.88
CA THR A 155 -4.51 -4.75 -12.55
C THR A 155 -3.05 -4.77 -12.19
N LEU A 156 -2.69 -5.60 -11.21
CA LEU A 156 -1.31 -5.92 -10.88
C LEU A 156 -1.09 -7.42 -11.01
N ARG A 157 -0.07 -7.80 -11.77
CA ARG A 157 0.43 -9.17 -11.85
C ARG A 157 1.76 -9.25 -11.12
N ILE A 158 1.83 -10.10 -10.11
CA ILE A 158 3.02 -10.34 -9.31
C ILE A 158 3.47 -11.77 -9.58
N GLN A 159 4.58 -11.94 -10.28
CA GLN A 159 5.16 -13.23 -10.62
C GLN A 159 6.29 -13.60 -9.64
N LYS A 160 6.65 -14.87 -9.58
CA LYS A 160 7.67 -15.37 -8.65
C LYS A 160 7.37 -14.96 -7.20
N LEU A 161 6.10 -15.10 -6.81
CA LEU A 161 5.59 -14.61 -5.54
C LEU A 161 6.36 -15.20 -4.36
N SER A 162 6.69 -16.50 -4.41
CA SER A 162 7.51 -17.19 -3.41
C SER A 162 8.88 -16.52 -3.20
N LYS A 163 9.57 -16.16 -4.29
CA LYS A 163 10.85 -15.44 -4.25
C LYS A 163 10.67 -14.05 -3.66
N LEU A 164 9.65 -13.31 -4.11
CA LEU A 164 9.36 -11.97 -3.60
C LEU A 164 9.06 -11.98 -2.10
N PHE A 165 8.29 -12.95 -1.61
CA PHE A 165 7.99 -13.07 -0.17
C PHE A 165 9.23 -13.46 0.62
N THR A 166 10.09 -14.32 0.07
CA THR A 166 11.37 -14.66 0.71
C THR A 166 12.25 -13.42 0.90
N LEU A 167 12.43 -12.63 -0.17
CA LEU A 167 13.22 -11.40 -0.13
C LEU A 167 12.58 -10.34 0.79
N ALA A 168 11.27 -10.15 0.71
CA ALA A 168 10.56 -9.22 1.58
C ALA A 168 10.69 -9.59 3.06
N ASN A 169 10.55 -10.87 3.40
CA ASN A 169 10.73 -11.36 4.77
C ASN A 169 12.15 -11.12 5.28
N GLN A 170 13.17 -11.37 4.45
CA GLN A 170 14.57 -11.11 4.80
C GLN A 170 14.82 -9.62 5.06
N VAL A 171 14.29 -8.74 4.21
CA VAL A 171 14.43 -7.29 4.37
C VAL A 171 13.69 -6.81 5.63
N ILE A 172 12.44 -7.22 5.84
CA ILE A 172 11.68 -6.84 7.04
C ILE A 172 12.41 -7.31 8.30
N GLN A 173 12.96 -8.54 8.31
CA GLN A 173 13.75 -9.06 9.42
C GLN A 173 14.98 -8.19 9.69
N ARG A 174 15.76 -7.87 8.65
CA ARG A 174 16.96 -7.03 8.78
C ARG A 174 16.63 -5.66 9.35
N GLN A 175 15.59 -5.02 8.83
CA GLN A 175 15.15 -3.69 9.31
C GLN A 175 14.62 -3.75 10.74
N THR A 176 13.93 -4.83 11.10
CA THR A 176 13.47 -5.08 12.48
C THR A 176 14.67 -5.20 13.44
N ILE A 177 15.70 -5.98 13.06
CA ILE A 177 16.93 -6.11 13.86
C ILE A 177 17.63 -4.75 14.01
N ALA A 178 17.77 -3.99 12.92
CA ALA A 178 18.41 -2.68 12.94
C ALA A 178 17.67 -1.65 13.82
N HIS A 179 16.38 -1.85 14.06
CA HIS A 179 15.55 -0.97 14.89
C HIS A 179 15.60 -1.32 16.38
N ILE A 180 16.02 -2.53 16.77
CA ILE A 180 16.10 -2.96 18.18
C ILE A 180 16.89 -1.99 19.07
N PRO A 181 18.07 -1.46 18.68
CA PRO A 181 18.80 -0.49 19.50
C PRO A 181 17.98 0.77 19.80
N GLN A 182 17.18 1.25 18.84
CA GLN A 182 16.30 2.39 19.04
C GLN A 182 15.18 2.06 20.04
N LEU A 183 14.59 0.86 19.96
CA LEU A 183 13.57 0.41 20.93
C LEU A 183 14.14 0.36 22.35
N ARG A 184 15.40 -0.07 22.51
CA ARG A 184 16.12 -0.06 23.80
C ARG A 184 16.31 1.36 24.33
N GLU A 185 16.67 2.31 23.46
CA GLU A 185 16.81 3.71 23.81
C GLU A 185 15.47 4.35 24.21
N GLU A 186 14.40 4.06 23.48
CA GLU A 186 13.04 4.53 23.78
C GLU A 186 12.54 4.01 25.13
N LEU A 187 12.78 2.72 25.43
CA LEU A 187 12.51 2.13 26.74
C LEU A 187 13.31 2.84 27.85
N ALA A 188 14.61 3.02 27.67
CA ALA A 188 15.48 3.66 28.67
C ALA A 188 15.09 5.12 28.96
N LYS A 189 14.58 5.83 27.96
CA LYS A 189 14.14 7.24 28.09
C LYS A 189 12.67 7.39 28.48
N GLY A 190 11.89 6.30 28.56
CA GLY A 190 10.45 6.35 28.81
C GLY A 190 9.68 7.13 27.75
N ILE A 191 10.13 7.11 26.49
CA ILE A 191 9.52 7.88 25.40
C ILE A 191 8.33 7.11 24.83
N GLY A 192 7.16 7.74 24.74
CA GLY A 192 5.98 7.25 24.02
C GLY A 192 4.74 7.04 24.91
N GLN A 193 3.56 7.04 24.29
CA GLN A 193 2.29 6.77 24.99
C GLN A 193 2.09 5.29 25.32
N ASN A 194 2.88 4.40 24.72
CA ASN A 194 2.96 2.96 25.01
C ASN A 194 4.39 2.49 24.68
N PRO A 195 5.37 2.69 25.58
CA PRO A 195 6.73 2.26 25.33
C PRO A 195 6.79 0.72 25.20
N PRO A 196 7.73 0.18 24.41
CA PRO A 196 7.96 -1.25 24.38
C PRO A 196 8.36 -1.76 25.76
N SER A 197 7.93 -2.96 26.15
CA SER A 197 8.39 -3.57 27.40
C SER A 197 9.74 -4.28 27.21
N GLU A 198 10.55 -4.34 28.28
CA GLU A 198 11.81 -5.09 28.29
C GLU A 198 11.62 -6.53 27.79
N GLU A 199 10.59 -7.22 28.30
CA GLU A 199 10.21 -8.56 27.88
C GLU A 199 9.86 -8.66 26.38
N ALA A 200 9.23 -7.62 25.82
CA ALA A 200 8.83 -7.59 24.43
C ALA A 200 10.04 -7.39 23.51
N ILE A 201 11.00 -6.55 23.91
CA ILE A 201 12.26 -6.39 23.16
C ILE A 201 13.09 -7.68 23.24
N GLN A 202 13.19 -8.32 24.40
CA GLN A 202 13.87 -9.62 24.53
C GLN A 202 13.20 -10.72 23.69
N PHE A 203 11.87 -10.75 23.65
CA PHE A 203 11.12 -11.65 22.77
C PHE A 203 11.43 -11.39 21.29
N LEU A 204 11.46 -10.13 20.88
CA LEU A 204 11.81 -9.72 19.52
C LEU A 204 13.24 -10.16 19.17
N GLU A 205 14.22 -9.85 20.00
CA GLU A 205 15.63 -10.26 19.84
C GLU A 205 15.76 -11.77 19.67
N LYS A 206 15.05 -12.55 20.50
CA LYS A 206 15.04 -14.01 20.40
C LYS A 206 14.41 -14.48 19.09
N LYS A 207 13.27 -13.91 18.67
CA LYS A 207 12.57 -14.28 17.45
C LYS A 207 13.36 -13.94 16.19
N MET A 208 14.12 -12.84 16.20
CA MET A 208 14.88 -12.37 15.04
C MET A 208 16.22 -13.10 14.82
N LYS A 209 16.62 -14.02 15.72
CA LYS A 209 17.81 -14.88 15.53
C LYS A 209 17.66 -15.91 14.42
N GLU A 210 16.43 -16.33 14.16
CA GLU A 210 16.07 -17.33 13.14
C GLU A 210 15.28 -16.67 12.01
N PRO A 211 15.25 -17.25 10.79
CA PRO A 211 14.42 -16.75 9.71
C PRO A 211 12.95 -16.60 10.13
N TYR A 212 12.40 -15.40 10.00
CA TYR A 212 11.02 -15.10 10.38
C TYR A 212 10.15 -14.78 9.16
N SER A 213 9.04 -15.49 9.04
CA SER A 213 8.10 -15.31 7.93
C SER A 213 7.03 -14.28 8.27
N PHE A 214 7.30 -13.01 7.99
CA PHE A 214 6.34 -11.92 8.16
C PHE A 214 5.16 -12.01 7.19
N LEU A 215 5.44 -12.32 5.93
CA LEU A 215 4.49 -12.48 4.84
C LEU A 215 4.41 -13.94 4.43
N LYS A 216 3.18 -14.47 4.36
CA LYS A 216 2.87 -15.84 3.94
C LYS A 216 1.61 -15.85 3.09
N ILE A 217 1.53 -16.81 2.17
CA ILE A 217 0.30 -17.11 1.46
C ILE A 217 0.06 -18.61 1.42
N THR A 218 -1.18 -19.03 1.68
CA THR A 218 -1.59 -20.44 1.61
C THR A 218 -2.95 -20.51 0.94
N GLY A 219 -3.03 -21.11 -0.25
CA GLY A 219 -4.18 -20.93 -1.13
C GLY A 219 -4.40 -19.43 -1.38
N ASN A 220 -5.59 -18.91 -1.08
CA ASN A 220 -5.90 -17.48 -1.12
C ASN A 220 -5.87 -16.78 0.25
N LEU A 221 -5.38 -17.43 1.30
CA LEU A 221 -5.16 -16.81 2.60
C LEU A 221 -3.81 -16.08 2.59
N LEU A 222 -3.84 -14.75 2.47
CA LEU A 222 -2.67 -13.91 2.68
C LEU A 222 -2.57 -13.58 4.16
N THR A 223 -1.39 -13.83 4.75
CA THR A 223 -1.11 -13.57 6.16
C THR A 223 0.08 -12.61 6.27
N PHE A 224 -0.12 -11.55 7.04
CA PHE A 224 0.94 -10.70 7.53
C PHE A 224 1.02 -10.85 9.05
N GLN A 225 2.18 -11.21 9.57
CA GLN A 225 2.39 -11.42 11.00
C GLN A 225 3.64 -10.70 11.49
N PHE A 226 3.60 -10.18 12.71
CA PHE A 226 4.74 -9.52 13.33
C PHE A 226 4.72 -9.69 14.85
N PRO A 227 5.89 -9.79 15.51
CA PRO A 227 5.98 -9.81 16.96
C PRO A 227 5.35 -8.54 17.55
N ASN A 228 4.42 -8.70 18.49
CA ASN A 228 3.87 -7.58 19.23
C ASN A 228 4.93 -7.09 20.24
N ILE A 229 5.35 -5.83 20.07
CA ILE A 229 6.35 -5.23 20.95
C ILE A 229 5.75 -4.37 22.07
N TYR A 230 4.42 -4.23 22.10
CA TYR A 230 3.72 -3.35 23.05
C TYR A 230 3.15 -4.14 24.23
N SER A 231 3.17 -3.50 25.40
CA SER A 231 2.65 -4.05 26.67
C SER A 231 1.14 -4.30 26.62
N ASP A 232 0.36 -3.39 26.03
CA ASP A 232 -1.09 -3.54 25.85
C ASP A 232 -1.45 -4.19 24.52
N SER A 233 -1.20 -5.50 24.44
CA SER A 233 -1.42 -6.31 23.24
C SER A 233 -2.88 -6.35 22.74
N GLN A 234 -3.85 -6.28 23.67
CA GLN A 234 -5.27 -6.34 23.33
C GLN A 234 -5.75 -5.01 22.75
N SER A 235 -5.33 -3.88 23.32
CA SER A 235 -5.61 -2.56 22.75
C SER A 235 -4.99 -2.40 21.37
N VAL A 236 -3.75 -2.87 21.16
CA VAL A 236 -3.10 -2.84 19.84
C VAL A 236 -3.89 -3.64 18.80
N THR A 237 -4.31 -4.86 19.12
CA THR A 237 -5.07 -5.69 18.18
C THR A 237 -6.44 -5.11 17.86
N LYS A 238 -7.11 -4.53 18.86
CA LYS A 238 -8.40 -3.85 18.69
C LYS A 238 -8.25 -2.60 17.81
N ASN A 239 -7.28 -1.74 18.09
CA ASN A 239 -7.02 -0.53 17.32
C ASN A 239 -6.67 -0.86 15.85
N ILE A 240 -5.86 -1.89 15.63
CA ILE A 240 -5.57 -2.38 14.27
C ILE A 240 -6.86 -2.84 13.59
N SER A 241 -7.69 -3.64 14.28
CA SER A 241 -8.93 -4.17 13.73
C SER A 241 -9.90 -3.07 13.27
N ASP A 242 -10.00 -1.98 14.02
CA ASP A 242 -10.88 -0.84 13.72
C ASP A 242 -10.43 -0.08 12.46
N GLU A 243 -9.13 -0.12 12.11
CA GLU A 243 -8.58 0.54 10.94
C GLU A 243 -8.49 -0.35 9.69
N LEU A 244 -8.67 -1.67 9.83
CA LEU A 244 -8.51 -2.60 8.73
C LEU A 244 -9.60 -2.43 7.65
N PRO A 245 -9.26 -2.62 6.36
CA PRO A 245 -10.28 -2.72 5.33
C PRO A 245 -11.22 -3.89 5.60
N LYS A 246 -12.50 -3.74 5.24
CA LYS A 246 -13.49 -4.83 5.29
C LYS A 246 -12.96 -6.01 4.49
N GLY A 247 -12.93 -7.20 5.10
CA GLY A 247 -12.38 -8.42 4.51
C GLY A 247 -10.98 -8.79 5.00
N ALA A 248 -10.37 -7.94 5.83
CA ALA A 248 -9.23 -8.31 6.67
C ALA A 248 -9.69 -8.60 8.11
N ARG A 249 -8.91 -9.40 8.83
CA ARG A 249 -9.11 -9.71 10.24
C ARG A 249 -7.76 -9.66 10.96
N ALA A 250 -7.73 -9.13 12.18
CA ALA A 250 -6.57 -9.20 13.05
C ALA A 250 -6.83 -10.16 14.22
N SER A 251 -5.77 -10.78 14.70
CA SER A 251 -5.77 -11.68 15.86
C SER A 251 -4.41 -11.63 16.54
N LEU A 252 -4.34 -12.12 17.77
CA LEU A 252 -3.11 -12.25 18.54
C LEU A 252 -2.86 -13.72 18.84
N GLU A 253 -1.72 -14.25 18.42
CA GLU A 253 -1.32 -15.65 18.66
C GLU A 253 0.17 -15.70 18.98
N ASP A 254 0.54 -16.33 20.11
CA ASP A 254 1.93 -16.45 20.57
C ASP A 254 2.72 -15.13 20.57
N ARG A 255 2.11 -14.06 21.09
CA ARG A 255 2.62 -12.68 21.06
C ARG A 255 2.87 -12.11 19.64
N ASN A 256 2.31 -12.69 18.59
CA ASN A 256 2.33 -12.10 17.26
C ASN A 256 0.98 -11.49 16.94
N VAL A 257 0.99 -10.27 16.42
CA VAL A 257 -0.18 -9.73 15.73
C VAL A 257 -0.23 -10.39 14.36
N ILE A 258 -1.36 -10.99 14.04
CA ILE A 258 -1.62 -11.68 12.78
C ILE A 258 -2.76 -10.99 12.06
N ILE A 259 -2.49 -10.47 10.87
CA ILE A 259 -3.46 -9.88 9.96
C ILE A 259 -3.66 -10.82 8.78
N GLN A 260 -4.90 -11.21 8.53
CA GLN A 260 -5.27 -12.14 7.46
C GLN A 260 -6.31 -11.54 6.54
N THR A 261 -6.20 -11.87 5.26
CA THR A 261 -7.23 -11.61 4.25
C THR A 261 -7.42 -12.84 3.36
N GLY A 262 -8.66 -13.04 2.89
CA GLY A 262 -9.06 -14.24 2.15
C GLY A 262 -9.18 -15.50 3.00
N SER A 263 -9.05 -16.65 2.35
CA SER A 263 -9.15 -17.98 2.98
C SER A 263 -8.41 -19.02 2.14
N ILE A 264 -8.01 -20.13 2.77
CA ILE A 264 -7.21 -21.18 2.12
C ILE A 264 -7.96 -21.75 0.91
N ASN A 265 -9.23 -22.10 1.10
CA ASN A 265 -10.09 -22.71 0.07
C ASN A 265 -10.96 -21.69 -0.67
N GLY A 266 -10.75 -20.39 -0.47
CA GLY A 266 -11.51 -19.34 -1.14
C GLY A 266 -11.08 -19.18 -2.59
N MET A 267 -12.00 -18.77 -3.47
CA MET A 267 -11.66 -18.48 -4.87
C MET A 267 -10.80 -17.21 -5.04
N SER A 268 -10.90 -16.27 -4.09
CA SER A 268 -10.19 -14.99 -4.12
C SER A 268 -10.21 -14.34 -2.74
N GLY A 269 -9.24 -13.48 -2.44
CA GLY A 269 -9.35 -12.52 -1.35
C GLY A 269 -9.94 -11.20 -1.82
N LYS A 270 -10.69 -10.52 -0.94
CA LYS A 270 -11.34 -9.24 -1.24
C LYS A 270 -11.26 -8.30 -0.06
N LEU A 271 -10.88 -7.06 -0.34
CA LEU A 271 -10.77 -5.96 0.62
C LEU A 271 -11.52 -4.73 0.12
N GLU A 272 -12.23 -4.05 1.01
CA GLU A 272 -12.91 -2.78 0.71
C GLU A 272 -12.69 -1.75 1.83
N LYS A 273 -12.44 -0.50 1.47
CA LYS A 273 -12.33 0.59 2.47
C LYS A 273 -12.87 1.91 1.93
N LYS A 274 -13.65 2.61 2.75
CA LYS A 274 -13.93 4.04 2.56
C LYS A 274 -12.66 4.81 2.92
N CYS A 275 -12.17 5.58 1.97
CA CYS A 275 -10.84 6.18 2.02
C CYS A 275 -10.92 7.68 2.36
N PHE A 276 -11.69 8.43 1.60
CA PHE A 276 -11.85 9.87 1.75
C PHE A 276 -13.33 10.26 1.63
N ASP A 277 -13.66 11.44 2.14
CA ASP A 277 -14.96 12.08 1.99
C ASP A 277 -14.85 13.27 1.02
N GLY A 278 -15.99 13.69 0.45
CA GLY A 278 -16.08 14.98 -0.22
C GLY A 278 -15.77 14.99 -1.71
N TYR A 279 -16.26 14.00 -2.47
CA TYR A 279 -16.10 13.95 -3.93
C TYR A 279 -16.39 15.28 -4.65
N LEU A 280 -15.53 15.62 -5.60
CA LEU A 280 -15.65 16.77 -6.50
C LEU A 280 -15.51 16.33 -7.97
N PRO A 281 -16.21 16.98 -8.91
CA PRO A 281 -16.15 16.63 -10.33
C PRO A 281 -14.89 17.13 -11.05
N ASN A 282 -14.01 17.90 -10.41
CA ASN A 282 -12.85 18.53 -11.05
C ASN A 282 -11.95 17.57 -11.86
N ALA A 283 -11.59 16.41 -11.30
CA ALA A 283 -10.80 15.41 -12.02
C ALA A 283 -11.56 14.82 -13.21
N LYS A 284 -12.86 14.58 -13.05
CA LYS A 284 -13.73 14.07 -14.11
C LYS A 284 -13.81 15.06 -15.27
N ASN A 285 -13.99 16.35 -14.98
CA ASN A 285 -14.10 17.41 -15.98
C ASN A 285 -12.81 17.50 -16.79
N TYR A 286 -11.66 17.57 -16.10
CA TYR A 286 -10.35 17.60 -16.74
C TYR A 286 -10.14 16.41 -17.69
N LEU A 287 -10.45 15.18 -17.26
CA LEU A 287 -10.29 13.99 -18.09
C LEU A 287 -11.26 13.94 -19.28
N LYS A 288 -12.48 14.47 -19.11
CA LYS A 288 -13.44 14.58 -20.21
C LYS A 288 -13.01 15.59 -21.27
N GLU A 289 -12.24 16.59 -20.90
CA GLU A 289 -11.73 17.58 -21.86
C GLU A 289 -10.48 17.05 -22.56
N ASN A 290 -9.53 16.48 -21.80
CA ASN A 290 -8.18 16.18 -22.26
C ASN A 290 -7.95 14.71 -22.65
N HIS A 291 -8.77 13.77 -22.13
CA HIS A 291 -8.53 12.33 -22.26
C HIS A 291 -9.78 11.52 -22.65
N LYS A 292 -10.70 12.06 -23.46
CA LYS A 292 -11.99 11.41 -23.82
C LYS A 292 -11.90 9.91 -24.17
N LYS A 293 -10.84 9.50 -24.85
CA LYS A 293 -10.63 8.12 -25.32
C LYS A 293 -10.34 7.09 -24.22
N VAL A 294 -10.06 7.52 -22.99
CA VAL A 294 -9.71 6.61 -21.87
C VAL A 294 -10.94 6.10 -21.10
N PHE A 295 -12.12 6.65 -21.39
CA PHE A 295 -13.37 6.25 -20.74
C PHE A 295 -13.96 4.99 -21.37
N LEU A 296 -14.22 3.99 -20.52
CA LEU A 296 -14.88 2.73 -20.88
C LEU A 296 -16.25 2.65 -20.21
N LYS A 297 -17.12 1.76 -20.73
CA LYS A 297 -18.34 1.39 -20.02
C LYS A 297 -17.97 0.56 -18.78
N SER A 298 -18.63 0.81 -17.64
CA SER A 298 -18.38 0.07 -16.39
C SER A 298 -18.42 -1.45 -16.58
N LYS A 299 -19.40 -1.98 -17.33
CA LYS A 299 -19.48 -3.42 -17.67
C LYS A 299 -18.27 -3.96 -18.42
N GLN A 300 -17.63 -3.15 -19.28
CA GLN A 300 -16.43 -3.56 -20.00
C GLN A 300 -15.23 -3.64 -19.06
N VAL A 301 -15.10 -2.68 -18.13
CA VAL A 301 -14.07 -2.70 -17.09
C VAL A 301 -14.24 -3.95 -16.23
N ASP A 302 -15.43 -4.22 -15.73
CA ASP A 302 -15.70 -5.42 -14.91
C ASP A 302 -15.37 -6.72 -15.64
N LYS A 303 -15.73 -6.83 -16.93
CA LYS A 303 -15.39 -8.00 -17.74
C LYS A 303 -13.88 -8.19 -17.84
N LYS A 304 -13.11 -7.12 -18.07
CA LYS A 304 -11.64 -7.18 -18.15
C LYS A 304 -11.03 -7.61 -16.81
N LEU A 305 -11.49 -7.06 -15.69
CA LEU A 305 -10.99 -7.39 -14.36
C LEU A 305 -11.28 -8.85 -13.98
N LYS A 306 -12.50 -9.35 -14.25
CA LYS A 306 -12.84 -10.77 -14.03
C LYS A 306 -11.97 -11.70 -14.88
N LYS A 307 -11.82 -11.38 -16.17
CA LYS A 307 -10.98 -12.14 -17.10
C LYS A 307 -9.53 -12.21 -16.62
N PHE A 308 -9.00 -11.09 -16.12
CA PHE A 308 -7.66 -11.02 -15.55
C PHE A 308 -7.52 -11.93 -14.32
N LEU A 309 -8.42 -11.86 -13.34
CA LEU A 309 -8.37 -12.70 -12.14
C LEU A 309 -8.42 -14.21 -12.48
N MET A 310 -9.28 -14.60 -13.43
CA MET A 310 -9.41 -15.99 -13.88
C MET A 310 -8.17 -16.52 -14.63
N GLY A 311 -7.21 -15.66 -15.00
CA GLY A 311 -6.03 -16.08 -15.77
C GLY A 311 -6.28 -16.43 -17.22
N THR A 312 -7.50 -16.19 -17.70
CA THR A 312 -7.88 -16.41 -19.11
C THR A 312 -7.36 -15.25 -19.95
N ARG A 313 -6.55 -15.52 -20.97
CA ARG A 313 -6.07 -14.49 -21.92
C ARG A 313 -7.13 -14.04 -22.90
#